data_AF-A0A7Y3C1Y1-F1
#
_entry.id   AF-A0A7Y3C1Y1-F1
#
_cell.length_a   1.000
_cell.length_b   1.000
_cell.length_c   1.000
_cell.angle_alpha   90.00
_cell.angle_beta   90.00
_cell.angle_gamma   90.00
#
_symmetry.space_group_name_H-M   'P 1'
#
loop_
_entity.id
_entity.type
_entity.pdbx_description
1 polymer ?
#
loop_
_entity_poly.entity_id
_entity_poly.type
_entity_poly.pdbx_seq_one_letter_code
_entity_poly.pdbx_strand_id
1 'polypeptide(L)'
;LQSGVPSRAFAFFEEPDAHLELADALAARYILLDQWDGFARRYVASAVTRRPGAFCFVRGFGSAANGGSQLLGVLPPTVRETTDAVGGDVRLESCPGEYMAEPMAPADDYSSSGLIPLLEGPDS
;
A
#
# COMPACT_ATOMS: atom_id res chain seq x y z
N LEU A 1 -11.76 -11.72 -7.07
CA LEU A 1 -11.86 -12.16 -5.67
C LEU A 1 -11.39 -11.02 -4.78
N GLN A 2 -12.25 -10.49 -3.92
CA GLN A 2 -11.88 -9.51 -2.88
C GLN A 2 -11.18 -10.26 -1.75
N SER A 3 -10.04 -9.77 -1.28
CA SER A 3 -9.14 -10.46 -0.33
C SER A 3 -9.70 -10.69 1.08
N GLY A 4 -10.98 -10.37 1.35
CA GLY A 4 -11.57 -10.37 2.69
C GLY A 4 -11.03 -9.28 3.62
N VAL A 5 -10.02 -8.53 3.19
CA VAL A 5 -9.43 -7.42 3.93
C VAL A 5 -10.21 -6.13 3.61
N PRO A 6 -10.76 -5.44 4.62
CA PRO A 6 -11.34 -4.12 4.41
C PRO A 6 -10.33 -3.19 3.76
N SER A 7 -10.65 -2.71 2.58
CA SER A 7 -9.83 -1.76 1.84
C SER A 7 -10.71 -0.65 1.28
N ARG A 8 -10.13 0.54 1.15
CA ARG A 8 -10.76 1.66 0.48
C ARG A 8 -9.75 2.39 -0.38
N ALA A 9 -10.22 3.00 -1.46
CA ALA A 9 -9.44 4.00 -2.16
C ALA A 9 -9.30 5.23 -1.23
N PHE A 10 -8.07 5.73 -1.07
CA PHE A 10 -7.86 7.00 -0.40
C PHE A 10 -8.24 8.14 -1.35
N ALA A 11 -8.82 9.20 -0.79
CA ALA A 11 -9.10 10.40 -1.55
C ALA A 11 -7.79 11.08 -1.98
N PHE A 12 -7.84 11.72 -3.15
CA PHE A 12 -6.71 12.40 -3.80
C PHE A 12 -6.38 13.74 -3.11
N PHE A 13 -5.97 13.69 -1.84
CA PHE A 13 -5.50 14.88 -1.14
C PHE A 13 -4.06 15.20 -1.56
N GLU A 14 -3.81 16.45 -1.95
CA GLU A 14 -2.45 16.94 -2.13
C GLU A 14 -1.78 17.28 -0.79
N GLU A 15 -2.56 17.51 0.28
CA GLU A 15 -2.05 17.82 1.62
C GLU A 15 -1.72 16.55 2.43
N PRO A 16 -0.46 16.38 2.90
CA PRO A 16 -0.03 15.21 3.67
C PRO A 16 -0.82 14.99 4.95
N ASP A 17 -1.09 16.05 5.70
CA ASP A 17 -1.75 15.95 7.00
C ASP A 17 -3.20 15.47 6.86
N ALA A 18 -3.92 15.95 5.83
CA ALA A 18 -5.27 15.45 5.52
C ALA A 18 -5.26 13.94 5.19
N HIS A 19 -4.19 13.43 4.58
CA HIS A 19 -4.05 12.00 4.30
C HIS A 19 -3.86 11.19 5.59
N LEU A 20 -3.04 11.70 6.52
CA LEU A 20 -2.78 11.07 7.81
C LEU A 20 -3.99 11.11 8.74
N GLU A 21 -4.70 12.25 8.82
CA GLU A 21 -5.96 12.36 9.57
C GLU A 21 -7.01 11.37 9.08
N LEU A 22 -7.12 11.21 7.75
CA LEU A 22 -8.05 10.29 7.13
C LEU A 22 -7.64 8.82 7.38
N ALA A 23 -6.33 8.54 7.43
CA ALA A 23 -5.81 7.23 7.83
C ALA A 23 -6.14 6.94 9.31
N ASP A 24 -5.96 7.91 10.19
CA ASP A 24 -6.25 7.79 11.63
C ASP A 24 -7.74 7.58 11.89
N ALA A 25 -8.60 8.36 11.25
CA ALA A 25 -10.06 8.23 11.36
C ALA A 25 -10.58 6.85 10.95
N LEU A 26 -9.83 6.12 10.12
CA LEU A 26 -10.16 4.77 9.69
C LEU A 26 -9.40 3.66 10.43
N ALA A 27 -8.49 4.02 11.34
CA ALA A 27 -7.50 3.07 11.85
C ALA A 27 -6.76 2.31 10.72
N ALA A 28 -6.47 3.01 9.61
CA ALA A 28 -5.78 2.43 8.47
C ALA A 28 -4.33 2.15 8.84
N ARG A 29 -3.97 0.86 8.84
CA ARG A 29 -2.63 0.41 9.24
C ARG A 29 -1.64 0.35 8.09
N TYR A 30 -2.14 0.23 6.87
CA TYR A 30 -1.35 0.04 5.67
C TYR A 30 -1.81 0.94 4.53
N ILE A 31 -0.87 1.35 3.69
CA ILE A 31 -1.11 2.03 2.44
C ILE A 31 -0.40 1.27 1.34
N LEU A 32 -1.14 1.00 0.26
CA LEU A 32 -0.58 0.42 -0.96
C LEU A 32 -0.27 1.54 -1.94
N LEU A 33 1.01 1.72 -2.24
CA LEU A 33 1.51 2.55 -3.32
C LEU A 33 1.57 1.74 -4.60
N ASP A 34 0.61 1.92 -5.48
CA ASP A 34 0.62 1.27 -6.80
C ASP A 34 1.14 2.21 -7.88
N GLN A 35 2.17 1.78 -8.63
CA GLN A 35 2.80 2.62 -9.65
C GLN A 35 2.21 2.42 -11.05
N TRP A 36 1.09 1.69 -11.15
CA TRP A 36 0.52 1.27 -12.42
C TRP A 36 -0.05 2.41 -13.25
N ASP A 37 -0.67 3.40 -12.61
CA ASP A 37 -1.33 4.53 -13.27
C ASP A 37 -0.69 5.90 -12.94
N GLY A 38 0.30 5.94 -12.06
CA GLY A 38 1.00 7.14 -11.63
C GLY A 38 0.22 8.04 -10.67
N PHE A 39 -1.05 7.74 -10.34
CA PHE A 39 -1.83 8.54 -9.40
C PHE A 39 -1.33 8.39 -7.96
N ALA A 40 -0.91 7.18 -7.55
CA ALA A 40 -0.32 6.99 -6.23
C ALA A 40 0.95 7.84 -6.04
N ARG A 41 1.73 8.02 -7.11
CA ARG A 41 2.92 8.88 -7.11
C ARG A 41 2.58 10.36 -6.96
N ARG A 42 1.44 10.81 -7.48
CA ARG A 42 1.02 12.21 -7.34
C ARG A 42 0.56 12.52 -5.91
N TYR A 43 -0.32 11.69 -5.35
CA TYR A 43 -1.02 12.05 -4.11
C TYR A 43 -0.41 11.42 -2.86
N VAL A 44 0.00 10.15 -2.95
CA VAL A 44 0.49 9.41 -1.78
C VAL A 44 2.00 9.58 -1.62
N ALA A 45 2.77 9.54 -2.71
CA ALA A 45 4.21 9.78 -2.60
C ALA A 45 4.52 11.19 -2.10
N SER A 46 3.67 12.19 -2.39
CA SER A 46 3.78 13.53 -1.79
C SER A 46 3.68 13.50 -0.27
N ALA A 47 2.72 12.75 0.29
CA ALA A 47 2.56 12.59 1.73
C ALA A 47 3.76 11.87 2.35
N VAL A 48 4.21 10.78 1.72
CA VAL A 48 5.40 10.02 2.13
C VAL A 48 6.67 10.87 2.08
N THR A 49 6.82 11.68 1.03
CA THR A 49 8.01 12.53 0.88
C THR A 49 8.03 13.66 1.89
N ARG A 50 6.89 14.31 2.17
CA ARG A 50 6.84 15.43 3.12
C ARG A 50 6.85 14.99 4.58
N ARG A 51 6.28 13.82 4.88
CA ARG A 51 6.10 13.29 6.25
C ARG A 51 6.64 11.85 6.37
N PRO A 52 7.92 11.61 6.07
CA PRO A 52 8.47 10.25 6.06
C PRO A 52 8.41 9.59 7.44
N GLY A 53 8.52 10.37 8.53
CA GLY A 53 8.40 9.89 9.90
C GLY A 53 7.01 9.37 10.29
N ALA A 54 6.01 9.48 9.41
CA ALA A 54 4.69 8.88 9.60
C ALA A 54 4.56 7.48 8.99
N PHE A 55 5.56 7.03 8.23
CA PHE A 55 5.51 5.79 7.47
C PHE A 55 6.72 4.90 7.75
N CYS A 56 6.52 3.60 7.55
CA CYS A 56 7.59 2.61 7.53
C CYS A 56 7.40 1.67 6.34
N PHE A 57 8.47 1.03 5.88
CA PHE A 57 8.42 0.09 4.77
C PHE A 57 8.05 -1.31 5.24
N VAL A 58 7.05 -1.93 4.58
CA VAL A 58 6.67 -3.34 4.84
C VAL A 58 7.26 -4.25 3.77
N ARG A 59 6.85 -4.07 2.50
CA ARG A 59 7.28 -4.94 1.39
C ARG A 59 6.99 -4.30 0.03
N GLY A 60 7.79 -4.65 -0.98
CA GLY A 60 7.51 -4.36 -2.39
C GLY A 60 7.02 -5.60 -3.15
N PHE A 61 6.20 -5.37 -4.18
CA PHE A 61 5.68 -6.38 -5.10
C PHE A 61 6.07 -6.00 -6.53
N GLY A 62 6.69 -6.93 -7.26
CA GLY A 62 7.20 -6.66 -8.60
C GLY A 62 8.39 -5.68 -8.62
N SER A 63 8.75 -5.20 -9.81
CA SER A 63 9.83 -4.22 -9.99
C SER A 63 9.26 -2.83 -10.25
N ALA A 64 9.90 -1.79 -9.73
CA ALA A 64 9.49 -0.41 -9.97
C ALA A 64 9.50 -0.05 -11.48
N ALA A 65 10.40 -0.65 -12.25
CA ALA A 65 10.49 -0.47 -13.70
C ALA A 65 9.26 -0.99 -14.47
N ASN A 66 8.52 -1.94 -13.90
CA ASN A 66 7.39 -2.60 -14.53
C ASN A 66 6.05 -2.27 -13.84
N GLY A 67 5.96 -1.15 -13.12
CA GLY A 67 4.73 -0.76 -12.41
C GLY A 67 4.49 -1.55 -11.13
N GLY A 68 5.54 -1.93 -10.41
CA GLY A 68 5.42 -2.61 -9.12
C GLY A 68 4.78 -1.73 -8.04
N SER A 69 4.28 -2.38 -6.99
CA SER A 69 3.59 -1.73 -5.87
C SER A 69 4.40 -1.86 -4.57
N GLN A 70 4.22 -0.94 -3.63
CA GLN A 70 4.85 -0.99 -2.31
C GLN A 70 3.80 -0.90 -1.22
N LEU A 71 3.91 -1.76 -0.21
CA LEU A 71 3.11 -1.70 0.99
C LEU A 71 3.90 -0.95 2.06
N LEU A 72 3.32 0.14 2.54
CA LEU A 72 3.84 0.95 3.63
C LEU A 72 2.95 0.77 4.87
N GLY A 73 3.57 0.78 6.04
CA GLY A 73 2.88 0.87 7.32
C GLY A 73 2.64 2.34 7.67
N VAL A 74 1.47 2.63 8.22
CA VAL A 74 1.16 3.94 8.81
C VAL A 74 1.42 3.85 10.30
N LEU A 75 2.36 4.64 10.81
CA LEU A 75 2.70 4.67 12.22
C LEU A 75 1.58 5.36 13.02
N PRO A 76 1.26 4.95 14.26
CA PRO A 76 0.25 5.64 15.08
C PRO A 76 0.73 7.05 15.49
N PRO A 77 -0.19 8.01 15.71
CA PRO A 77 0.16 9.40 16.04
C PRO A 77 1.16 9.55 17.19
N THR A 78 1.15 8.63 18.15
CA THR A 78 2.02 8.65 19.33
C THR A 78 3.49 8.38 19.03
N VAL A 79 3.82 7.78 17.88
CA VAL A 79 5.20 7.41 17.51
C VAL A 79 5.68 8.11 16.24
N ARG A 80 4.83 8.91 15.58
CA ARG A 80 5.23 9.66 14.39
C ARG A 80 6.19 10.76 14.78
N GLU A 81 7.29 10.87 14.03
CA GLU A 81 8.10 12.07 14.08
C GLU A 81 7.43 13.17 13.24
N THR A 82 7.29 14.36 13.81
CA THR A 82 6.78 15.56 13.10
C THR A 82 7.81 16.23 12.19
N THR A 83 8.90 15.53 11.89
CA THR A 83 10.00 16.08 11.10
C THR A 83 9.58 16.19 9.65
N ASP A 84 9.37 17.42 9.17
CA ASP A 84 9.18 17.69 7.76
C ASP A 84 10.49 17.39 7.02
N ALA A 85 10.42 16.58 5.96
CA ALA A 85 11.61 16.27 5.19
C ALA A 85 12.06 17.50 4.38
N VAL A 86 13.25 18.01 4.70
CA VAL A 86 13.89 19.07 3.93
C VAL A 86 14.65 18.43 2.77
N GLY A 87 13.96 18.23 1.64
CA GLY A 87 14.53 17.96 0.31
C GLY A 87 15.71 16.98 0.25
N GLY A 88 15.43 15.69 0.16
CA GLY A 88 16.43 14.63 -0.06
C GLY A 88 15.77 13.31 -0.46
N ASP A 89 16.58 12.31 -0.82
CA ASP A 89 16.09 10.95 -1.06
C ASP A 89 15.45 10.40 0.22
N VAL A 90 14.14 10.17 0.18
CA VAL A 90 13.39 9.63 1.31
C VAL A 90 13.64 8.13 1.42
N ARG A 91 14.29 7.72 2.50
CA ARG A 91 14.46 6.32 2.89
C ARG A 91 13.56 6.04 4.07
N LEU A 92 12.66 5.07 3.91
CA LEU A 92 11.80 4.59 4.98
C LEU A 92 12.47 3.40 5.67
N GLU A 93 12.49 3.44 7.00
CA GLU A 93 12.93 2.32 7.81
C GLU A 93 11.94 1.16 7.74
N SER A 94 12.41 -0.06 8.02
CA SER A 94 11.53 -1.24 8.06
C SER A 94 10.54 -1.13 9.21
N CYS A 95 9.28 -1.55 8.99
CA CYS A 95 8.28 -1.52 10.04
C CYS A 95 8.62 -2.48 11.20
N PRO A 96 8.20 -2.15 12.43
CA PRO A 96 8.29 -3.08 13.56
C PRO A 96 7.57 -4.40 13.29
N GLY A 97 7.96 -5.47 13.97
CA GLY A 97 7.46 -6.83 13.71
C GLY A 97 5.93 -6.97 13.77
N GLU A 98 5.25 -6.12 14.53
CA GLU A 98 3.78 -6.07 14.60
C GLU A 98 3.09 -5.75 13.25
N TYR A 99 3.77 -5.06 12.32
CA TYR A 99 3.27 -4.76 10.97
C TYR A 99 3.56 -5.87 9.96
N MET A 100 4.41 -6.83 10.33
CA MET A 100 4.67 -7.99 9.51
C MET A 100 3.59 -9.02 9.82
N ALA A 101 2.76 -9.36 8.83
CA ALA A 101 1.90 -10.53 8.95
C ALA A 101 2.79 -11.77 9.09
N GLU A 102 2.43 -12.66 10.02
CA GLU A 102 2.93 -14.04 10.01
C GLU A 102 2.85 -14.58 8.57
N PRO A 103 3.86 -15.30 8.07
CA PRO A 103 3.84 -15.82 6.71
C PRO A 103 2.52 -16.55 6.51
N MET A 104 1.71 -16.05 5.58
CA MET A 104 0.45 -16.67 5.20
C MET A 104 0.77 -18.12 4.91
N ALA A 105 0.16 -19.05 5.66
CA ALA A 105 0.29 -20.47 5.39
C ALA A 105 0.11 -20.68 3.88
N PRO A 106 0.94 -21.53 3.23
CA PRO A 106 0.85 -21.73 1.79
C PRO A 106 -0.62 -21.94 1.45
N ALA A 107 -1.17 -21.06 0.61
CA ALA A 107 -2.53 -21.22 0.15
C ALA A 107 -2.63 -22.62 -0.42
N ASP A 108 -3.49 -23.47 0.16
CA ASP A 108 -3.73 -24.82 -0.32
C ASP A 108 -3.83 -24.78 -1.84
N ASP A 109 -3.03 -25.63 -2.48
CA ASP A 109 -2.75 -25.66 -3.92
C ASP A 109 -3.85 -25.01 -4.76
N TYR A 110 -3.59 -23.78 -5.20
CA TYR A 110 -4.40 -23.12 -6.22
C TYR A 110 -4.40 -24.04 -7.44
N SER A 111 -5.50 -24.75 -7.65
CA SER A 111 -5.72 -25.53 -8.86
C SER A 111 -5.78 -24.54 -10.02
N SER A 112 -4.65 -24.33 -10.70
CA SER A 112 -4.61 -23.61 -11.96
C SER A 112 -5.19 -24.53 -13.04
N SER A 113 -6.48 -24.82 -12.97
CA SER A 113 -7.19 -25.22 -14.17
C SER A 113 -7.15 -23.98 -15.08
N GLY A 114 -6.37 -24.05 -16.15
CA GLY A 114 -6.28 -23.00 -17.18
C GLY A 114 -7.58 -22.79 -17.96
N LEU A 115 -8.72 -23.16 -17.39
CA LEU A 115 -10.05 -23.05 -17.97
C LEU A 115 -10.70 -21.81 -17.41
N ILE A 116 -10.73 -20.76 -18.22
CA ILE A 116 -11.55 -19.56 -17.99
C ILE A 116 -12.99 -19.94 -18.38
N PRO A 117 -13.93 -20.14 -17.43
CA PRO A 117 -15.27 -20.68 -17.74
C PRO A 117 -16.18 -19.70 -18.48
N LEU A 118 -15.69 -18.49 -18.80
CA LEU A 118 -16.44 -17.43 -19.48
C LEU A 118 -16.20 -17.39 -21.00
N LEU A 119 -15.36 -18.30 -21.54
CA LEU A 119 -15.02 -18.35 -22.96
C LEU A 119 -15.58 -19.57 -23.70
N GLU A 120 -16.27 -20.48 -23.02
CA GLU A 120 -17.07 -21.50 -23.69
C GLU A 120 -18.42 -20.89 -24.06
N GLY A 121 -18.46 -20.25 -25.23
CA GLY A 121 -19.71 -19.87 -25.86
C GLY A 121 -20.56 -21.12 -26.15
N PRO A 122 -21.89 -21.04 -26.09
CA PRO A 122 -22.75 -22.10 -26.57
C PRO A 122 -22.67 -22.17 -28.10
N ASP A 123 -21.74 -22.97 -28.62
CA ASP A 123 -21.73 -23.38 -30.02
C ASP A 123 -22.87 -24.40 -30.25
N SER A 124 -23.93 -23.90 -30.90
CA SER A 124 -24.94 -24.57 -31.76
C SER A 124 -25.49 -25.95 -31.37
#